data_AF-A0A1Y4ARA8-F1
#
_entry.id   AF-A0A1Y4ARA8-F1
#
_cell.length_a   1.000
_cell.length_b   1.000
_cell.length_c   1.000
_cell.angle_alpha   90.00
_cell.angle_beta   90.00
_cell.angle_gamma   90.00
#
_symmetry.space_group_name_H-M   'P 1'
#
loop_
_entity.id
_entity.type
_entity.pdbx_description
1 polymer ?
#
loop_
_entity_poly.entity_id
_entity_poly.type
_entity_poly.pdbx_seq_one_letter_code
_entity_poly.pdbx_strand_id
1 'polypeptide(L)'
;MRTVRSYRPGDYYEVDGVVGVVCAVTEDGLHGLVLSLDELFLPWCLLHKERLQTVGADSRDDGRKNMEAVARVIERDGLAWSDFPAFEWCHRKGEGWYLPAIDELLTLGHNYNGGSRMRLDRDARERFNTTLREHGGRKLDRSIYYLSSTEIDARRVWMSHLGLEPPYLNEIQKGTKYLVRAVHRF
;
A
#
# COMPACT_ATOMS: atom_id res chain seq x y z
N MET A 1 -31.48 2.75 -11.82
CA MET A 1 -31.14 2.43 -10.42
C MET A 1 -29.73 1.88 -10.40
N ARG A 2 -28.75 2.61 -9.83
CA ARG A 2 -27.43 2.05 -9.52
C ARG A 2 -27.61 1.19 -8.28
N THR A 3 -27.53 -0.13 -8.40
CA THR A 3 -27.51 -1.02 -7.24
C THR A 3 -26.24 -0.71 -6.46
N VAL A 4 -26.39 -0.24 -5.22
CA VAL A 4 -25.26 -0.01 -4.33
C VAL A 4 -24.72 -1.39 -3.93
N ARG A 5 -23.53 -1.75 -4.43
CA ARG A 5 -22.85 -2.99 -4.07
C ARG A 5 -22.06 -2.74 -2.80
N SER A 6 -22.40 -3.42 -1.71
CA SER A 6 -21.56 -3.44 -0.50
C SER A 6 -20.39 -4.39 -0.72
N TYR A 7 -19.18 -3.97 -0.33
CA TYR A 7 -17.98 -4.79 -0.43
C TYR A 7 -17.52 -5.32 0.94
N ARG A 8 -16.71 -6.38 0.91
CA ARG A 8 -16.00 -6.92 2.07
C ARG A 8 -14.52 -7.17 1.72
N PRO A 9 -13.62 -7.16 2.72
CA PRO A 9 -12.22 -7.51 2.48
C PRO A 9 -12.06 -8.90 1.84
N GLY A 10 -11.32 -8.95 0.74
CA GLY A 10 -11.13 -10.13 -0.11
C GLY A 10 -11.99 -10.15 -1.38
N ASP A 11 -13.00 -9.29 -1.50
CA ASP A 11 -13.84 -9.21 -2.70
C ASP A 11 -13.07 -8.67 -3.91
N TYR A 12 -13.41 -9.16 -5.10
CA TYR A 12 -12.94 -8.57 -6.35
C TYR A 12 -13.61 -7.21 -6.59
N TYR A 13 -12.81 -6.23 -6.99
CA TYR A 13 -13.25 -4.90 -7.35
C TYR A 13 -12.92 -4.62 -8.81
N GLU A 14 -13.94 -4.23 -9.57
CA GLU A 14 -13.84 -3.75 -10.96
C GLU A 14 -14.94 -2.72 -11.17
N VAL A 15 -14.59 -1.43 -11.01
CA VAL A 15 -15.52 -0.31 -11.19
C VAL A 15 -14.75 0.86 -11.78
N ASP A 16 -15.31 1.49 -12.82
CA ASP A 16 -14.77 2.70 -13.46
C ASP A 16 -13.26 2.59 -13.82
N GLY A 17 -12.83 1.40 -14.24
CA GLY A 17 -11.44 1.11 -14.65
C GLY A 17 -10.47 0.80 -13.51
N VAL A 18 -10.90 0.92 -12.25
CA VAL A 18 -10.11 0.48 -11.08
C VAL A 18 -10.33 -1.01 -10.87
N VAL A 19 -9.25 -1.78 -10.93
CA VAL A 19 -9.27 -3.24 -10.80
C VAL A 19 -8.36 -3.68 -9.65
N GLY A 20 -8.88 -4.51 -8.76
CA GLY A 20 -8.09 -5.05 -7.66
C GLY A 20 -8.90 -5.89 -6.67
N VAL A 21 -8.38 -6.01 -5.45
CA VAL A 21 -9.03 -6.72 -4.35
C VAL A 21 -9.32 -5.75 -3.21
N VAL A 22 -10.56 -5.71 -2.74
CA VAL A 22 -10.93 -4.88 -1.59
C VAL A 22 -10.14 -5.34 -0.36
N CYS A 23 -9.39 -4.44 0.27
CA CYS A 23 -8.55 -4.74 1.43
C CYS A 23 -8.97 -4.04 2.72
N ALA A 24 -9.77 -2.98 2.61
CA ALA A 24 -10.41 -2.33 3.74
C ALA A 24 -11.76 -1.76 3.28
N VAL A 25 -12.72 -1.67 4.20
CA VAL A 25 -14.02 -1.03 3.98
C VAL A 25 -14.38 -0.21 5.21
N THR A 26 -15.11 0.88 5.00
CA THR A 26 -15.82 1.60 6.06
C THR A 26 -16.95 0.74 6.65
N GLU A 27 -17.49 1.12 7.81
CA GLU A 27 -18.54 0.34 8.48
C GLU A 27 -19.80 0.16 7.62
N ASP A 28 -20.11 1.14 6.76
CA ASP A 28 -21.23 1.08 5.81
C ASP A 28 -20.94 0.19 4.58
N GLY A 29 -19.70 -0.25 4.38
CA GLY A 29 -19.26 -1.05 3.25
C GLY A 29 -19.31 -0.34 1.89
N LEU A 30 -19.49 0.99 1.89
CA LEU A 30 -19.66 1.80 0.68
C LEU A 30 -18.36 2.41 0.19
N HIS A 31 -17.41 2.63 1.10
CA HIS A 31 -16.10 3.16 0.81
C HIS A 31 -15.01 2.23 1.32
N GLY A 32 -13.81 2.35 0.78
CA GLY A 32 -12.73 1.46 1.18
C GLY A 32 -11.43 1.65 0.44
N LEU A 33 -10.60 0.61 0.52
CA LEU A 33 -9.33 0.51 -0.19
C LEU A 33 -9.35 -0.71 -1.08
N VAL A 34 -8.93 -0.52 -2.33
CA VAL A 34 -8.65 -1.57 -3.31
C VAL A 34 -7.14 -1.75 -3.38
N LEU A 35 -6.68 -2.98 -3.27
CA LEU A 35 -5.30 -3.39 -3.43
C LEU A 35 -5.04 -3.80 -4.88
N SER A 36 -3.96 -3.29 -5.46
CA SER A 36 -3.48 -3.69 -6.79
C SER A 36 -3.25 -5.20 -6.90
N LEU A 37 -3.53 -5.77 -8.08
CA LEU A 37 -3.35 -7.20 -8.36
C LEU A 37 -1.87 -7.60 -8.45
N ASP A 38 -1.06 -6.72 -9.01
CA ASP A 38 0.38 -6.88 -9.18
C ASP A 38 1.17 -6.26 -8.02
N GLU A 39 2.46 -6.57 -7.97
CA GLU A 39 3.43 -6.04 -7.02
C GLU A 39 4.80 -5.93 -7.67
N LEU A 40 5.65 -5.06 -7.14
CA LEU A 40 7.01 -4.90 -7.63
C LEU A 40 7.99 -4.65 -6.47
N PHE A 41 9.23 -5.10 -6.63
CA PHE A 41 10.28 -4.95 -5.62
C PHE A 41 11.09 -3.66 -5.89
N LEU A 42 10.80 -2.60 -5.13
CA LEU A 42 11.27 -1.24 -5.40
C LEU A 42 11.80 -0.55 -4.13
N PRO A 43 12.74 0.39 -4.27
CA PRO A 43 13.12 1.28 -3.18
C PRO A 43 12.15 2.47 -3.08
N TRP A 44 12.13 3.10 -1.91
CA TRP A 44 11.34 4.32 -1.65
C TRP A 44 11.95 5.53 -2.36
N CYS A 45 13.28 5.66 -2.32
CA CYS A 45 14.02 6.72 -3.00
C CYS A 45 15.43 6.27 -3.43
N LEU A 46 15.90 6.77 -4.57
CA LEU A 46 17.22 6.50 -5.15
C LEU A 46 18.26 7.59 -4.91
N LEU A 47 17.89 8.72 -4.29
CA LEU A 47 18.84 9.81 -4.04
C LEU A 47 20.00 9.34 -3.17
N HIS A 48 21.21 9.78 -3.54
CA HIS A 48 22.42 9.54 -2.76
C HIS A 48 22.32 10.15 -1.35
N LYS A 49 23.08 9.59 -0.41
CA LYS A 49 23.01 9.92 1.03
C LYS A 49 23.20 11.41 1.33
N GLU A 50 23.98 12.10 0.52
CA GLU A 50 24.30 13.54 0.63
C GLU A 50 23.12 14.42 0.20
N ARG A 51 22.21 13.89 -0.63
CA ARG A 51 21.02 14.57 -1.13
C ARG A 51 19.73 14.14 -0.41
N LEU A 52 19.81 13.14 0.47
CA LEU A 52 18.68 12.70 1.26
C LEU A 52 18.23 13.79 2.23
N GLN A 53 16.93 14.10 2.17
CA GLN A 53 16.26 15.06 3.04
C GLN A 53 14.91 14.48 3.47
N THR A 54 14.33 15.07 4.52
CA THR A 54 12.94 14.79 4.89
C THR A 54 12.02 15.37 3.81
N VAL A 55 11.14 14.55 3.26
CA VAL A 55 10.19 14.90 2.21
C VAL A 55 8.90 15.47 2.81
N GLY A 56 8.58 15.12 4.05
CA GLY A 56 7.31 15.45 4.70
C GLY A 56 6.19 14.47 4.34
N ALA A 57 6.56 13.24 3.99
CA ALA A 57 5.62 12.17 3.66
C ALA A 57 5.28 11.37 4.94
N ASP A 58 4.79 12.05 5.98
CA ASP A 58 4.65 11.53 7.35
C ASP A 58 3.22 11.18 7.77
N SER A 59 2.22 11.33 6.89
CA SER A 59 0.87 10.85 7.15
C SER A 59 0.91 9.34 7.32
N ARG A 60 0.37 8.88 8.45
CA ARG A 60 0.31 7.46 8.76
C ARG A 60 -0.92 6.77 8.18
N ASP A 61 -1.97 7.52 7.89
CA ASP A 61 -3.31 7.04 7.57
C ASP A 61 -3.81 7.41 6.15
N ASP A 62 -3.10 8.29 5.43
CA ASP A 62 -3.45 8.68 4.07
C ASP A 62 -2.22 8.76 3.15
N GLY A 63 -1.92 7.67 2.46
CA GLY A 63 -0.79 7.61 1.53
C GLY A 63 -0.90 8.60 0.35
N ARG A 64 -2.08 9.17 0.08
CA ARG A 64 -2.24 10.23 -0.93
C ARG A 64 -1.54 11.51 -0.51
N LYS A 65 -1.65 11.91 0.76
CA LYS A 65 -0.95 13.08 1.30
C LYS A 65 0.58 12.90 1.21
N ASN A 66 1.04 11.67 1.40
CA ASN A 66 2.45 11.32 1.24
C ASN A 66 2.89 11.40 -0.24
N MET A 67 2.06 10.92 -1.17
CA MET A 67 2.29 11.06 -2.61
C MET A 67 2.36 12.54 -3.02
N GLU A 68 1.48 13.38 -2.50
CA GLU A 68 1.50 14.83 -2.73
C GLU A 68 2.76 15.50 -2.15
N ALA A 69 3.24 15.06 -0.99
CA ALA A 69 4.50 15.55 -0.42
C ALA A 69 5.70 15.23 -1.32
N VAL A 70 5.76 14.01 -1.86
CA VAL A 70 6.77 13.61 -2.84
C VAL A 70 6.67 14.47 -4.10
N ALA A 71 5.46 14.68 -4.64
CA ALA A 71 5.25 15.52 -5.81
C ALA A 71 5.73 16.96 -5.60
N ARG A 72 5.45 17.56 -4.43
CA ARG A 72 5.94 18.90 -4.07
C ARG A 72 7.46 18.98 -4.02
N VAL A 73 8.13 17.96 -3.47
CA VAL A 73 9.59 17.92 -3.42
C VAL A 73 10.19 17.73 -4.81
N ILE A 74 9.57 16.90 -5.65
CA ILE A 74 9.96 16.73 -7.05
C ILE A 74 9.95 18.07 -7.79
N GLU A 75 8.85 18.82 -7.69
CA GLU A 75 8.71 20.12 -8.33
C GLU A 75 9.69 21.16 -7.77
N ARG A 76 9.74 21.28 -6.44
CA ARG A 76 10.57 22.28 -5.74
C ARG A 76 12.06 22.12 -6.04
N ASP A 77 12.55 20.87 -6.09
CA ASP A 77 13.99 20.57 -6.17
C ASP A 77 14.44 20.11 -7.56
N GLY A 78 13.55 20.13 -8.55
CA GLY A 78 13.86 19.69 -9.91
C GLY A 78 14.26 18.22 -10.00
N LEU A 79 13.61 17.36 -9.21
CA LEU A 79 13.81 15.90 -9.26
C LEU A 79 12.88 15.26 -10.30
N ALA A 80 12.97 13.94 -10.44
CA ALA A 80 12.06 13.16 -11.25
C ALA A 80 11.30 12.14 -10.40
N TRP A 81 10.13 11.70 -10.88
CA TRP A 81 9.41 10.57 -10.27
C TRP A 81 10.27 9.31 -10.17
N SER A 82 11.17 9.09 -11.14
CA SER A 82 12.12 7.97 -11.12
C SER A 82 13.12 8.02 -9.95
N ASP A 83 13.30 9.17 -9.28
CA ASP A 83 14.07 9.26 -8.03
C ASP A 83 13.30 8.65 -6.84
N PHE A 84 12.00 8.38 -6.99
CA PHE A 84 11.09 7.78 -6.01
C PHE A 84 10.33 6.57 -6.59
N PRO A 85 11.02 5.45 -6.91
CA PRO A 85 10.45 4.41 -7.78
C PRO A 85 9.17 3.76 -7.25
N ALA A 86 9.05 3.54 -5.94
CA ALA A 86 7.83 2.99 -5.34
C ALA A 86 6.61 3.89 -5.58
N PHE A 87 6.77 5.21 -5.49
CA PHE A 87 5.71 6.18 -5.76
C PHE A 87 5.41 6.28 -7.24
N GLU A 88 6.45 6.37 -8.09
CA GLU A 88 6.29 6.38 -9.55
C GLU A 88 5.48 5.18 -10.02
N TRP A 89 5.83 3.98 -9.56
CA TRP A 89 5.15 2.75 -9.96
C TRP A 89 3.67 2.76 -9.58
N CYS A 90 3.32 3.29 -8.40
CA CYS A 90 1.92 3.44 -8.00
C CYS A 90 1.22 4.49 -8.88
N HIS A 91 1.84 5.65 -9.07
CA HIS A 91 1.29 6.76 -9.86
C HIS A 91 1.03 6.37 -11.33
N ARG A 92 1.92 5.58 -11.93
CA ARG A 92 1.78 5.12 -13.33
C ARG A 92 0.63 4.14 -13.58
N LYS A 93 -0.02 3.62 -12.53
CA LYS A 93 -1.21 2.76 -12.68
C LYS A 93 -2.46 3.53 -13.08
N GLY A 94 -2.44 4.85 -12.93
CA GLY A 94 -3.57 5.72 -13.23
C GLY A 94 -3.95 6.58 -12.04
N GLU A 95 -4.85 7.53 -12.28
CA GLU A 95 -5.30 8.49 -11.27
C GLU A 95 -5.88 7.79 -10.04
N GLY A 96 -5.47 8.28 -8.85
CA GLY A 96 -5.95 7.79 -7.56
C GLY A 96 -5.22 6.56 -7.01
N TRP A 97 -4.30 5.93 -7.75
CA TRP A 97 -3.43 4.88 -7.20
C TRP A 97 -2.24 5.49 -6.44
N TYR A 98 -1.95 4.97 -5.25
CA TYR A 98 -0.86 5.46 -4.41
C TYR A 98 -0.21 4.36 -3.57
N LEU A 99 0.98 4.66 -3.04
CA LEU A 99 1.69 3.81 -2.10
C LEU A 99 1.04 3.95 -0.71
N PRO A 100 0.50 2.87 -0.11
CA PRO A 100 -0.25 2.96 1.15
C PRO A 100 0.61 3.52 2.27
N ALA A 101 -0.01 4.33 3.13
CA ALA A 101 0.59 4.73 4.39
C ALA A 101 0.66 3.54 5.37
N ILE A 102 1.46 3.69 6.42
CA ILE A 102 1.76 2.57 7.31
C ILE A 102 0.51 2.02 8.03
N ASP A 103 -0.43 2.86 8.46
CA ASP A 103 -1.65 2.42 9.13
C ASP A 103 -2.66 1.81 8.13
N GLU A 104 -2.60 2.18 6.85
CA GLU A 104 -3.33 1.50 5.76
C GLU A 104 -2.78 0.07 5.55
N LEU A 105 -1.44 -0.12 5.57
CA LEU A 105 -0.83 -1.45 5.55
C LEU A 105 -1.13 -2.28 6.80
N LEU A 106 -1.16 -1.64 7.98
CA LEU A 106 -1.53 -2.31 9.22
C LEU A 106 -2.97 -2.82 9.14
N THR A 107 -3.88 -1.98 8.63
CA THR A 107 -5.28 -2.32 8.35
C THR A 107 -5.39 -3.46 7.34
N LEU A 108 -4.63 -3.43 6.24
CA LEU A 108 -4.57 -4.55 5.28
C LEU A 108 -4.22 -5.85 6.00
N GLY A 109 -3.16 -5.89 6.80
CA GLY A 109 -2.81 -7.12 7.50
C GLY A 109 -3.79 -7.49 8.62
N HIS A 110 -4.50 -6.54 9.22
CA HIS A 110 -5.60 -6.85 10.15
C HIS A 110 -6.74 -7.57 9.42
N ASN A 111 -7.16 -7.06 8.27
CA ASN A 111 -8.25 -7.64 7.47
C ASN A 111 -7.86 -8.93 6.75
N TYR A 112 -6.61 -9.03 6.29
CA TYR A 112 -6.04 -10.25 5.72
C TYR A 112 -6.07 -11.41 6.73
N ASN A 113 -6.03 -11.10 8.02
CA ASN A 113 -6.14 -12.07 9.11
C ASN A 113 -7.55 -12.16 9.73
N GLY A 114 -8.59 -11.71 9.02
CA GLY A 114 -9.98 -11.88 9.45
C GLY A 114 -10.45 -10.87 10.50
N GLY A 115 -9.86 -9.66 10.54
CA GLY A 115 -10.25 -8.62 11.50
C GLY A 115 -9.56 -8.78 12.86
N SER A 116 -8.45 -9.51 12.92
CA SER A 116 -7.61 -9.64 14.12
C SER A 116 -6.23 -10.13 13.72
N ARG A 117 -5.18 -9.67 14.41
CA ARG A 117 -3.83 -10.28 14.29
C ARG A 117 -3.50 -11.23 15.45
N MET A 118 -4.48 -11.60 16.28
CA MET A 118 -4.27 -12.49 17.44
C MET A 118 -4.35 -13.97 17.10
N ARG A 119 -5.02 -14.34 16.00
CA ARG A 119 -5.17 -15.73 15.56
C ARG A 119 -5.13 -15.85 14.06
N LEU A 120 -4.77 -17.04 13.60
CA LEU A 120 -4.81 -17.41 12.20
C LEU A 120 -6.26 -17.60 11.74
N ASP A 121 -6.72 -16.73 10.84
CA ASP A 121 -7.91 -16.98 10.01
C ASP A 121 -7.46 -17.45 8.62
N ARG A 122 -7.58 -18.77 8.38
CA ARG A 122 -7.19 -19.36 7.08
C ARG A 122 -8.14 -18.96 5.98
N ASP A 123 -9.44 -18.88 6.28
CA ASP A 123 -10.46 -18.60 5.28
C ASP A 123 -10.36 -17.16 4.80
N ALA A 124 -10.07 -16.20 5.70
CA ALA A 124 -9.81 -14.81 5.32
C ALA A 124 -8.62 -14.72 4.35
N ARG A 125 -7.50 -15.36 4.68
CA ARG A 125 -6.32 -15.35 3.82
C ARG A 125 -6.56 -16.02 2.47
N GLU A 126 -7.25 -17.16 2.48
CA GLU A 126 -7.58 -17.89 1.26
C GLU A 126 -8.56 -17.10 0.39
N ARG A 127 -9.49 -16.32 0.95
CA ARG A 127 -10.34 -15.40 0.17
C ARG A 127 -9.50 -14.40 -0.62
N PHE A 128 -8.63 -13.63 0.05
CA PHE A 128 -7.74 -12.67 -0.64
C PHE A 128 -6.92 -13.34 -1.74
N ASN A 129 -6.29 -14.47 -1.42
CA ASN A 129 -5.36 -15.13 -2.32
C ASN A 129 -6.05 -15.88 -3.48
N THR A 130 -7.26 -16.37 -3.26
CA THR A 130 -8.10 -16.97 -4.31
C THR A 130 -8.52 -15.89 -5.30
N THR A 131 -9.04 -14.76 -4.81
CA THR A 131 -9.40 -13.62 -5.67
C THR A 131 -8.19 -13.11 -6.45
N LEU A 132 -7.03 -12.91 -5.80
CA LEU A 132 -5.81 -12.51 -6.50
C LEU A 132 -5.45 -13.52 -7.60
N ARG A 133 -5.44 -14.82 -7.30
CA ARG A 133 -5.09 -15.86 -8.27
C ARG A 133 -6.07 -15.91 -9.45
N GLU A 134 -7.38 -15.88 -9.19
CA GLU A 134 -8.42 -15.98 -10.21
C GLU A 134 -8.40 -14.80 -11.19
N HIS A 135 -7.93 -13.64 -10.72
CA HIS A 135 -7.81 -12.42 -11.52
C HIS A 135 -6.37 -12.11 -11.96
N GLY A 136 -5.46 -13.09 -11.96
CA GLY A 136 -4.09 -12.95 -12.49
C GLY A 136 -3.11 -12.15 -11.62
N GLY A 137 -3.50 -11.85 -10.38
CA GLY A 137 -2.68 -11.18 -9.38
C GLY A 137 -1.68 -12.09 -8.68
N ARG A 138 -0.75 -11.46 -7.94
CA ARG A 138 0.23 -12.14 -7.09
C ARG A 138 -0.38 -12.44 -5.72
N LYS A 139 -0.07 -13.61 -5.15
CA LYS A 139 -0.52 -14.01 -3.81
C LYS A 139 0.08 -13.08 -2.74
N LEU A 140 -0.68 -12.74 -1.71
CA LEU A 140 -0.14 -12.13 -0.51
C LEU A 140 0.58 -13.15 0.35
N ASP A 141 1.79 -12.79 0.80
CA ASP A 141 2.56 -13.59 1.74
C ASP A 141 2.65 -12.86 3.09
N ARG A 142 2.34 -13.58 4.18
CA ARG A 142 2.36 -13.05 5.54
C ARG A 142 3.77 -12.73 6.05
N SER A 143 4.77 -13.38 5.49
CA SER A 143 6.17 -13.29 5.91
C SER A 143 6.96 -12.28 5.09
N ILE A 144 6.38 -11.77 4.01
CA ILE A 144 7.01 -10.73 3.20
C ILE A 144 6.65 -9.35 3.77
N TYR A 145 7.63 -8.46 3.72
CA TYR A 145 7.47 -7.07 4.10
C TYR A 145 7.09 -6.22 2.88
N TYR A 146 6.10 -5.37 3.10
CA TYR A 146 5.59 -4.40 2.15
C TYR A 146 5.99 -2.99 2.58
N LEU A 147 6.53 -2.24 1.63
CA LEU A 147 6.95 -0.87 1.81
C LEU A 147 5.74 0.05 1.99
N SER A 148 5.81 0.97 2.95
CA SER A 148 4.82 2.05 3.10
C SER A 148 5.33 3.35 2.52
N SER A 149 4.41 4.31 2.28
CA SER A 149 4.77 5.69 1.94
C SER A 149 5.24 6.51 3.13
N THR A 150 4.98 6.06 4.35
CA THR A 150 5.22 6.84 5.57
C THR A 150 6.71 6.93 5.91
N GLU A 151 7.22 8.15 5.79
CA GLU A 151 8.56 8.56 6.14
C GLU A 151 8.74 8.63 7.66
N ILE A 152 9.94 8.24 8.12
CA ILE A 152 10.37 8.41 9.52
C ILE A 152 11.23 9.67 9.62
N ASP A 153 12.24 9.74 8.74
CA ASP A 153 13.19 10.84 8.67
C ASP A 153 13.83 10.89 7.27
N ALA A 154 14.83 11.74 7.09
CA ALA A 154 15.55 11.91 5.83
C ALA A 154 16.09 10.59 5.22
N ARG A 155 16.36 9.56 6.03
CA ARG A 155 16.97 8.30 5.60
C ARG A 155 16.05 7.09 5.72
N ARG A 156 15.06 7.13 6.61
CA ARG A 156 14.28 5.95 6.98
C ARG A 156 12.80 6.10 6.68
N VAL A 157 12.16 4.98 6.40
CA VAL A 157 10.72 4.85 6.16
C VAL A 157 10.18 3.62 6.89
N TRP A 158 8.88 3.63 7.15
CA TRP A 158 8.19 2.49 7.73
C TRP A 158 7.86 1.41 6.68
N MET A 159 7.87 0.17 7.12
CA MET A 159 7.31 -0.96 6.40
C MET A 159 6.60 -1.92 7.37
N SER A 160 5.79 -2.82 6.83
CA SER A 160 5.11 -3.83 7.63
C SER A 160 4.96 -5.16 6.90
N HIS A 161 4.75 -6.24 7.64
CA HIS A 161 4.36 -7.54 7.12
C HIS A 161 2.92 -7.86 7.54
N LEU A 162 2.30 -8.85 6.88
CA LEU A 162 0.91 -9.25 7.13
C LEU A 162 0.77 -10.40 8.13
N GLY A 163 1.85 -10.68 8.87
CA GLY A 163 1.93 -11.75 9.86
C GLY A 163 1.17 -11.44 11.15
N LEU A 164 1.08 -12.47 12.00
CA LEU A 164 0.43 -12.39 13.32
C LEU A 164 1.39 -11.93 14.41
N GLU A 165 2.69 -12.16 14.23
CA GLU A 165 3.67 -11.90 15.28
C GLU A 165 4.20 -10.47 15.16
N PRO A 166 4.19 -9.67 16.24
CA PRO A 166 4.89 -8.39 16.27
C PRO A 166 6.41 -8.59 16.27
N PRO A 167 7.22 -7.55 15.95
CA PRO A 167 6.81 -6.17 15.68
C PRO A 167 6.29 -5.94 14.26
N TYR A 168 5.15 -5.28 14.13
CA TYR A 168 4.56 -4.96 12.82
C TYR A 168 5.19 -3.73 12.16
N LEU A 169 5.67 -2.77 12.95
CA LEU A 169 6.32 -1.56 12.46
C LEU A 169 7.83 -1.83 12.38
N ASN A 170 8.37 -1.77 11.17
CA ASN A 170 9.79 -1.99 10.93
C ASN A 170 10.35 -0.80 10.15
N GLU A 171 11.53 -0.34 10.57
CA GLU A 171 12.23 0.77 9.93
C GLU A 171 13.26 0.26 8.92
N ILE A 172 13.29 0.87 7.75
CA ILE A 172 14.26 0.55 6.70
C ILE A 172 14.82 1.80 6.06
N GLN A 173 15.99 1.69 5.44
CA GLN A 173 16.60 2.78 4.67
C GLN A 173 15.83 2.99 3.37
N LYS A 174 15.59 4.24 2.96
CA LYS A 174 14.84 4.60 1.75
C LYS A 174 15.33 3.94 0.46
N GLY A 175 16.65 3.67 0.37
CA GLY A 175 17.27 3.02 -0.79
C GLY A 175 17.14 1.49 -0.80
N THR A 176 16.68 0.87 0.29
CA THR A 176 16.49 -0.58 0.35
C THR A 176 15.21 -0.97 -0.38
N LYS A 177 15.30 -2.00 -1.22
CA LYS A 177 14.16 -2.50 -1.99
C LYS A 177 13.29 -3.42 -1.15
N TYR A 178 11.98 -3.23 -1.24
CA TYR A 178 10.95 -4.10 -0.64
C TYR A 178 9.77 -4.26 -1.61
N LEU A 179 8.85 -5.20 -1.32
CA LEU A 179 7.66 -5.34 -2.15
C LEU A 179 6.76 -4.10 -1.98
N VAL A 180 6.20 -3.66 -3.10
CA VAL A 180 5.26 -2.56 -3.18
C VAL A 180 3.94 -3.09 -3.69
N ARG A 181 2.87 -2.74 -2.98
CA ARG A 181 1.48 -2.85 -3.44
C ARG A 181 0.89 -1.45 -3.46
N ALA A 182 0.28 -1.07 -4.57
CA ALA A 182 -0.49 0.16 -4.66
C ALA A 182 -1.89 -0.07 -4.07
N VAL A 183 -2.48 0.99 -3.52
CA VAL A 183 -3.89 1.04 -3.12
C VAL A 183 -4.62 2.18 -3.83
N HIS A 184 -5.95 2.06 -3.91
CA HIS A 184 -6.85 3.06 -4.47
C HIS A 184 -8.09 3.17 -3.57
N ARG A 185 -8.66 4.37 -3.40
CA ARG A 185 -9.88 4.59 -2.60
C ARG A 185 -11.11 4.58 -3.50
N PHE A 186 -12.15 3.87 -3.05
CA PHE A 186 -13.49 3.91 -3.62
C PHE A 186 -14.50 4.37 -2.58
#